data_AF-A0A532B5I9-F1
#
_entry.id   AF-A0A532B5I9-F1
#
_cell.length_a   1.000
_cell.length_b   1.000
_cell.length_c   1.000
_cell.angle_alpha   90.00
_cell.angle_beta   90.00
_cell.angle_gamma   90.00
#
_symmetry.space_group_name_H-M   'P 1'
#
loop_
_entity.id
_entity.type
_entity.pdbx_description
1 polymer ?
#
loop_
_entity_poly.entity_id
_entity_poly.type
_entity_poly.pdbx_seq_one_letter_code
_entity_poly.pdbx_strand_id
1 'polypeptide(L)' 'TSIKEILEAISRLTGRNVPVEMRARRAGDPPVLYADPALAAEKLGFQALYSDLDTIIRTAAPFFGLEVRS' A
#
# COMPACT_ATOMS: atom_id res chain seq x y z
N THR A 1 1.05 7.41 -1.19
CA THR A 1 1.66 6.19 -0.63
C THR A 1 3.01 5.96 -1.25
N SER A 2 4.03 5.85 -0.42
CA SER A 2 5.43 5.56 -0.72
C SER A 2 5.81 4.19 -0.16
N ILE A 3 6.97 3.68 -0.56
CA ILE A 3 7.50 2.42 -0.02
C ILE A 3 7.69 2.50 1.50
N LYS A 4 8.15 3.65 2.03
CA LYS A 4 8.36 3.85 3.47
C LYS A 4 7.05 3.75 4.26
N GLU A 5 5.98 4.38 3.78
CA GLU A 5 4.66 4.33 4.42
C GLU A 5 4.11 2.88 4.46
N ILE A 6 4.34 2.09 3.41
CA ILE A 6 3.96 0.68 3.37
C ILE A 6 4.72 -0.13 4.42
N LEU A 7 6.04 0.07 4.54
CA LEU A 7 6.88 -0.63 5.53
C LEU A 7 6.44 -0.30 6.96
N GLU A 8 6.13 0.96 7.23
CA GLU A 8 5.61 1.42 8.53
C GLU A 8 4.23 0.83 8.83
N ALA A 9 3.33 0.77 7.84
CA ALA A 9 2.02 0.15 8.01
C ALA A 9 2.12 -1.35 8.30
N ILE A 10 2.99 -2.09 7.59
CA ILE A 10 3.24 -3.51 7.86
C ILE A 10 3.77 -3.70 9.29
N SER A 11 4.78 -2.90 9.68
CA SER A 11 5.36 -2.95 11.02
C SER A 11 4.31 -2.67 12.09
N ARG A 12 3.50 -1.64 11.92
CA ARG A 12 2.42 -1.28 12.86
C ARG A 12 1.33 -2.35 12.96
N LEU A 13 0.87 -2.91 11.85
CA LEU A 13 -0.28 -3.82 11.82
C LEU A 13 0.08 -5.27 12.15
N THR A 14 1.28 -5.72 11.81
CA THR A 14 1.71 -7.12 12.04
C THR A 14 2.69 -7.23 13.21
N GLY A 15 3.28 -6.10 13.62
CA GLY A 15 4.39 -6.05 14.56
C GLY A 15 5.65 -6.75 14.06
N ARG A 16 5.77 -6.97 12.74
CA ARG A 16 6.97 -7.51 12.09
C ARG A 16 7.57 -6.45 11.17
N ASN A 17 8.87 -6.23 11.31
CA ASN A 17 9.61 -5.38 10.39
C ASN A 17 9.96 -6.16 9.13
N VAL A 18 9.79 -5.52 7.96
CA VAL A 18 10.26 -6.08 6.69
C VAL A 18 11.78 -5.84 6.61
N PRO A 19 12.59 -6.88 6.35
CA PRO A 19 14.03 -6.71 6.16
C PRO A 19 14.30 -6.05 4.81
N VAL A 20 14.73 -4.79 4.82
CA VAL A 20 14.95 -3.98 3.61
C VAL A 20 16.44 -3.73 3.40
N GLU A 21 16.90 -3.89 2.16
CA GLU A 21 18.22 -3.47 1.69
C GLU A 21 18.04 -2.33 0.68
N MET A 22 18.54 -1.14 1.00
CA MET A 22 18.45 0.02 0.11
C MET A 22 19.47 -0.08 -1.02
N ARG A 23 19.01 0.11 -2.26
CA ARG A 23 19.87 0.14 -3.45
C ARG A 23 19.62 1.40 -4.27
N ALA A 24 20.52 1.68 -5.22
CA ALA A 24 20.38 2.80 -6.13
C ALA A 24 19.08 2.70 -6.94
N ARG A 25 18.40 3.85 -7.14
CA ARG A 25 17.19 3.92 -7.96
C ARG A 25 17.52 3.58 -9.41
N ARG A 26 16.58 2.92 -10.10
CA ARG A 26 16.70 2.67 -11.55
C ARG A 26 16.68 3.99 -12.31
N ALA A 27 17.51 4.10 -13.35
CA ALA A 27 17.46 5.24 -14.25
C ALA A 27 16.10 5.29 -14.95
N GLY A 28 15.48 6.47 -15.02
CA GLY A 28 14.17 6.67 -15.64
C GLY A 28 12.96 6.34 -14.76
N ASP A 29 13.15 5.85 -13.54
CA ASP A 29 12.04 5.53 -12.64
C ASP A 29 11.37 6.81 -12.09
N PRO A 30 10.06 7.04 -12.34
CA PRO A 30 9.38 8.23 -11.86
C PRO A 30 9.24 8.19 -10.33
N PRO A 31 9.39 9.33 -9.63
CA PRO A 31 9.28 9.37 -8.18
C PRO A 31 7.85 9.11 -7.67
N VAL A 32 6.83 9.35 -8.49
CA VAL A 32 5.41 9.24 -8.13
C VAL A 32 4.61 8.80 -9.36
N LEU A 33 3.66 7.89 -9.18
CA LEU A 33 2.73 7.45 -10.21
C LEU A 33 1.41 7.03 -9.57
N TYR A 34 0.31 7.63 -9.99
CA TYR A 34 -1.06 7.28 -9.61
C TYR A 34 -2.04 7.76 -10.68
N ALA A 35 -3.25 7.21 -10.70
CA ALA A 35 -4.31 7.59 -11.63
C ALA A 35 -5.28 8.59 -10.99
N ASP A 36 -5.89 9.44 -11.81
CA ASP A 36 -7.04 10.25 -11.42
C ASP A 36 -8.33 9.43 -11.56
N PRO A 37 -9.08 9.16 -10.47
CA PRO A 37 -10.31 8.38 -10.52
C PRO A 37 -11.55 9.19 -10.91
N ALA A 38 -11.44 10.50 -11.17
CA ALA A 38 -12.59 11.40 -11.37
C ALA A 38 -13.55 10.93 -12.48
N LEU A 39 -13.04 10.43 -13.61
CA LEU A 39 -13.88 9.96 -14.71
C LEU A 39 -14.72 8.73 -14.33
N ALA A 40 -14.16 7.81 -13.53
CA ALA A 40 -14.91 6.66 -13.06
C ALA A 40 -16.00 7.07 -12.06
N ALA A 41 -15.71 8.04 -11.19
CA ALA A 41 -16.71 8.61 -10.29
C ALA A 41 -17.85 9.28 -11.06
N GLU A 42 -17.55 10.08 -12.08
CA GLU A 42 -18.56 10.77 -12.90
C GLU A 42 -19.43 9.79 -13.69
N LYS A 43 -18.82 8.80 -14.36
CA LYS A 43 -19.54 7.94 -15.31
C LYS A 43 -20.21 6.73 -14.66
N LEU A 44 -19.65 6.23 -13.56
CA LEU A 44 -20.09 4.99 -12.94
C LEU A 44 -20.62 5.19 -11.51
N GLY A 45 -20.49 6.40 -10.95
CA GLY A 45 -20.68 6.59 -9.51
C GLY A 45 -19.67 5.81 -8.68
N PHE A 46 -18.53 5.42 -9.27
CA PHE A 46 -17.56 4.55 -8.62
C PHE A 46 -16.74 5.32 -7.58
N GLN A 47 -16.70 4.78 -6.36
CA GLN A 47 -15.80 5.21 -5.31
C GLN A 47 -15.14 3.98 -4.69
N ALA A 48 -13.82 4.02 -4.52
CA ALA A 48 -13.10 2.94 -3.88
C ALA A 48 -13.30 3.00 -2.35
N LEU A 49 -13.95 1.97 -1.78
CA LEU A 49 -14.29 1.92 -0.35
C LEU A 49 -13.26 1.18 0.52
N TYR A 50 -12.36 0.43 -0.11
CA TYR A 50 -11.40 -0.47 0.58
C TYR A 50 -9.95 -0.22 0.14
N SER A 51 -9.63 1.04 -0.19
CA SER A 51 -8.33 1.41 -0.79
C SER A 51 -7.40 2.19 0.14
N ASP A 52 -7.78 2.38 1.41
CA ASP A 52 -6.83 2.89 2.39
C ASP A 52 -5.76 1.83 2.71
N LEU A 53 -4.57 2.31 3.08
CA LEU A 53 -3.40 1.47 3.27
C LEU A 53 -3.62 0.42 4.38
N ASP A 54 -4.33 0.76 5.45
CA ASP A 54 -4.53 -0.14 6.57
C ASP A 54 -5.48 -1.27 6.21
N THR A 55 -6.58 -0.98 5.51
CA THR A 55 -7.49 -2.00 4.98
C THR A 55 -6.77 -2.96 4.03
N ILE A 56 -5.98 -2.41 3.09
CA ILE A 56 -5.21 -3.23 2.14
C ILE A 56 -4.24 -4.16 2.87
N ILE A 57 -3.41 -3.63 3.78
CA ILE A 57 -2.41 -4.43 4.47
C ILE A 57 -3.06 -5.44 5.43
N ARG A 58 -4.10 -5.03 6.17
CA ARG A 58 -4.85 -5.90 7.09
C ARG A 58 -5.49 -7.08 6.37
N THR A 59 -6.03 -6.86 5.18
CA THR A 59 -6.68 -7.92 4.40
C THR A 59 -5.67 -8.81 3.67
N ALA A 60 -4.54 -8.26 3.23
CA ALA A 60 -3.51 -9.03 2.52
C ALA A 60 -2.61 -9.86 3.46
N ALA A 61 -2.19 -9.31 4.60
CA ALA A 61 -1.20 -9.91 5.50
C ALA A 61 -1.46 -11.39 5.88
N PRO A 62 -2.70 -11.82 6.22
CA PRO A 62 -2.98 -13.22 6.55
C PRO A 62 -2.65 -14.21 5.43
N PHE A 63 -2.79 -13.80 4.16
CA PHE A 63 -2.44 -14.65 3.01
C PHE A 63 -0.93 -14.86 2.85
N PHE A 64 -0.10 -14.05 3.53
CA PHE A 64 1.35 -14.15 3.52
C PHE A 64 1.92 -14.68 4.85
N GLY A 65 1.09 -15.33 5.66
CA GLY A 65 1.52 -15.91 6.95
C GLY A 65 1.83 -14.87 8.02
N LEU A 66 1.25 -13.67 7.89
CA LEU A 66 1.36 -12.61 8.89
C LEU A 66 0.01 -12.42 9.59
N GLU A 67 0.02 -12.56 10.90
CA GLU A 67 -1.16 -12.22 11.72
C GLU A 67 -1.26 -10.71 11.89
N VAL A 68 -2.48 -10.19 11.77
CA VAL A 68 -2.77 -8.79 12.07
C VAL A 68 -3.09 -8.67 13.54
N ARG A 69 -2.41 -7.74 14.22
CA ARG A 69 -2.67 -7.45 15.62
C ARG A 69 -3.93 -6.58 15.72
N SER A 70 -4.77 -6.91 16.70
CA SER A 70 -5.96 -6.15 17.10
C SER A 70 -5.58 -4.84 17.75
#